data_AF-A0A1G4MJH6-F1
#
_entry.id   AF-A0A1G4MJH6-F1
#
_cell.length_a   1.000
_cell.length_b   1.000
_cell.length_c   1.000
_cell.angle_alpha   90.00
_cell.angle_beta   90.00
_cell.angle_gamma   90.00
#
_symmetry.space_group_name_H-M   'P 1'
#
loop_
_entity.id
_entity.type
_entity.pdbx_description
1 polymer ?
#
loop_
_entity_poly.entity_id
_entity_poly.type
_entity_poly.pdbx_seq_one_letter_code
_entity_poly.pdbx_strand_id
1 'polypeptide(L)'
;MSKMPEGNEFSWKKRPAVVQVKEADLPSSIPAQTGLTFNVWYNRWSQGNSGKERFVNPYRLEPELHEGLTSGDKAGQVYFCLYFSKGMCCRGKKCDYLHHIPTEDDIVRLSLKSDVLDCFGREKFADYREDMGGVGSFRKKNRTLYIGGIAGALNNKQLKSSQIENRIRFVFGKLGAVERVRYVEAKNCAFVKYKHQANAEFSKEAMSNQTLLINSDKEWAERSEGSGLLVKWANDDPNPEAQRREKIEQEEESLQVMLNLLKKSQKVITGSTNATAGISSLGKKRLLEPSEAVLENQTSIFRSIPVSALNKLKKRKQENTNTLPQKERVQNLSSLVDYPSSEED
;
A
#
# COMPACT_ATOMS: atom_id res chain seq x y z
N MET A 1 -13.58 23.24 33.58
CA MET A 1 -13.57 22.48 32.30
C MET A 1 -13.79 23.47 31.18
N SER A 2 -12.70 24.07 30.70
CA SER A 2 -12.71 25.12 29.69
C SER A 2 -12.77 24.44 28.32
N LYS A 3 -13.87 24.62 27.59
CA LYS A 3 -14.02 24.13 26.21
C LYS A 3 -12.92 24.77 25.35
N MET A 4 -12.11 23.94 24.70
CA MET A 4 -11.21 24.40 23.65
C MET A 4 -12.03 24.92 22.47
N PRO A 5 -11.62 26.01 21.80
CA PRO A 5 -12.35 26.55 20.66
C PRO A 5 -12.35 25.54 19.51
N GLU A 6 -13.53 25.29 18.94
CA GLU A 6 -13.73 24.47 17.75
C GLU A 6 -12.86 25.02 16.62
N GLY A 7 -11.80 24.27 16.29
CA GLY A 7 -10.92 24.58 15.18
C GLY A 7 -11.70 24.54 13.88
N ASN A 8 -11.59 25.62 13.10
CA ASN A 8 -12.13 25.75 11.77
C ASN A 8 -11.81 24.49 10.95
N GLU A 9 -12.80 23.65 10.67
CA GLU A 9 -12.60 22.35 10.03
C GLU A 9 -12.18 22.57 8.56
N PHE A 10 -10.88 22.61 8.33
CA PHE A 10 -10.26 22.68 7.00
C PHE A 10 -10.68 21.44 6.22
N SER A 11 -11.69 21.60 5.36
CA SER A 11 -12.19 20.52 4.51
C SER A 11 -11.78 20.79 3.08
N TRP A 12 -10.90 19.94 2.54
CA TRP A 12 -10.46 20.00 1.13
C TRP A 12 -11.64 19.95 0.15
N LYS A 13 -12.76 19.34 0.56
CA LYS A 13 -14.00 19.25 -0.21
C LYS A 13 -14.63 20.61 -0.54
N LYS A 14 -14.26 21.70 0.16
CA LYS A 14 -14.85 23.03 -0.05
C LYS A 14 -14.12 23.87 -1.11
N ARG A 15 -12.96 23.43 -1.59
CA ARG A 15 -12.15 24.21 -2.53
C ARG A 15 -11.65 23.37 -3.71
N PRO A 16 -11.44 23.98 -4.89
CA PRO A 16 -10.80 23.28 -6.00
C PRO A 16 -9.31 23.06 -5.71
N ALA A 17 -8.74 21.99 -6.26
CA ALA A 17 -7.31 21.74 -6.16
C ALA A 17 -6.51 22.83 -6.89
N VAL A 18 -5.46 23.30 -6.23
CA VAL A 18 -4.57 24.35 -6.76
C VAL A 18 -3.57 23.73 -7.73
N VAL A 19 -3.14 24.52 -8.73
CA VAL A 19 -2.02 24.15 -9.62
C VAL A 19 -0.71 24.28 -8.82
N GLN A 20 0.06 23.20 -8.70
CA GLN A 20 1.27 23.18 -7.88
C GLN A 20 2.46 23.82 -8.61
N VAL A 21 2.59 23.51 -9.91
CA VAL A 21 3.71 23.94 -10.76
C VAL A 21 3.16 24.30 -12.13
N LYS A 22 3.74 25.30 -12.81
CA LYS A 22 3.35 25.62 -14.19
C LYS A 22 3.92 24.58 -15.14
N GLU A 23 3.21 24.30 -16.21
CA GLU A 23 3.66 23.32 -17.21
C GLU A 23 5.03 23.66 -17.82
N ALA A 24 5.34 24.96 -17.97
CA ALA A 24 6.62 25.43 -18.48
C ALA A 24 7.82 25.13 -17.56
N ASP A 25 7.58 24.94 -16.25
CA ASP A 25 8.63 24.65 -15.26
C ASP A 25 8.90 23.13 -15.14
N LEU A 26 8.08 22.31 -15.81
CA LEU A 26 8.22 20.86 -15.83
C LEU A 26 9.11 20.40 -16.99
N PRO A 27 9.80 19.25 -16.84
CA PRO A 27 10.54 18.66 -17.95
C PRO A 27 9.60 18.32 -19.11
N SER A 28 10.08 18.51 -20.34
CA SER A 28 9.29 18.59 -21.60
C SER A 28 8.44 17.35 -21.94
N SER A 29 8.61 16.23 -21.24
CA SER A 29 7.85 15.01 -21.44
C SER A 29 7.32 14.51 -20.09
N ILE A 30 6.10 14.91 -19.72
CA ILE A 30 5.40 14.37 -18.55
C ILE A 30 4.68 13.09 -19.00
N PRO A 31 5.13 11.88 -18.58
CA PRO A 31 4.48 10.64 -18.99
C PRO A 31 3.11 10.47 -18.32
N ALA A 32 2.30 9.50 -18.78
CA ALA A 32 1.14 9.06 -18.03
C ALA A 32 1.56 8.42 -16.69
N GLN A 33 0.74 8.54 -15.64
CA GLN A 33 1.10 7.98 -14.32
C GLN A 33 1.02 6.44 -14.25
N THR A 34 0.24 5.81 -15.15
CA THR A 34 0.05 4.37 -15.25
C THR A 34 0.79 3.81 -16.47
N GLY A 35 1.65 2.79 -16.30
CA GLY A 35 2.39 2.13 -17.38
C GLY A 35 3.64 1.36 -16.89
N LEU A 36 4.24 0.55 -17.78
CA LEU A 36 5.43 -0.29 -17.49
C LEU A 36 6.72 0.51 -17.23
N THR A 37 6.72 1.80 -17.52
CA THR A 37 7.89 2.69 -17.41
C THR A 37 7.52 4.00 -16.73
N PHE A 38 7.29 3.97 -15.42
CA PHE A 38 7.16 5.19 -14.62
C PHE A 38 8.37 5.39 -13.71
N ASN A 39 9.38 6.03 -14.28
CA ASN A 39 10.59 6.50 -13.61
C ASN A 39 10.71 8.00 -13.94
N VAL A 40 9.82 8.84 -13.38
CA VAL A 40 9.59 10.29 -13.70
C VAL A 40 10.85 11.14 -13.75
N TRP A 41 11.92 10.67 -13.12
CA TRP A 41 13.17 11.41 -12.97
C TRP A 41 14.37 10.79 -13.71
N TYR A 42 14.20 9.71 -14.48
CA TYR A 42 15.34 9.03 -15.14
C TYR A 42 15.62 9.47 -16.58
N ASN A 43 14.92 10.45 -17.15
CA ASN A 43 15.19 10.85 -18.54
C ASN A 43 16.33 11.88 -18.72
N ARG A 44 16.89 12.46 -17.66
CA ARG A 44 18.20 13.18 -17.67
C ARG A 44 18.69 13.36 -16.23
N TRP A 45 19.53 12.45 -15.72
CA TRP A 45 20.52 12.67 -14.63
C TRP A 45 21.16 11.38 -14.09
N SER A 46 20.89 10.19 -14.65
CA SER A 46 21.58 8.95 -14.25
C SER A 46 22.69 8.49 -15.20
N GLN A 47 22.85 9.11 -16.37
CA GLN A 47 23.90 8.75 -17.34
C GLN A 47 25.11 9.67 -17.29
N GLY A 48 25.40 10.28 -16.14
CA GLY A 48 26.53 11.19 -16.07
C GLY A 48 26.79 11.79 -14.69
N ASN A 49 26.75 11.01 -13.62
CA ASN A 49 27.72 11.17 -12.54
C ASN A 49 27.66 9.98 -11.58
N SER A 50 28.83 9.39 -11.33
CA SER A 50 29.07 8.39 -10.28
C SER A 50 29.06 9.03 -8.89
N GLY A 51 28.12 9.94 -8.62
CA GLY A 51 27.91 10.58 -7.34
C GLY A 51 26.93 9.76 -6.51
N LYS A 52 27.40 9.18 -5.40
CA LYS A 52 26.61 8.33 -4.48
C LYS A 52 25.44 9.07 -3.78
N GLU A 53 25.25 10.36 -4.04
CA GLU A 53 24.36 11.23 -3.28
C GLU A 53 23.01 11.45 -3.98
N ARG A 54 21.93 11.20 -3.25
CA ARG A 54 20.56 11.48 -3.70
C ARG A 54 20.32 12.98 -3.67
N PHE A 55 19.75 13.55 -4.72
CA PHE A 55 19.30 14.94 -4.75
C PHE A 55 18.01 15.15 -3.95
N VAL A 56 17.76 16.40 -3.55
CA VAL A 56 16.51 16.85 -2.94
C VAL A 56 15.57 17.37 -4.02
N ASN A 57 14.33 16.86 -4.06
CA ASN A 57 13.31 17.30 -5.01
C ASN A 57 12.94 18.76 -4.72
N PRO A 58 12.99 19.67 -5.73
CA PRO A 58 12.58 21.07 -5.55
C PRO A 58 11.09 21.21 -5.24
N TYR A 59 10.27 20.25 -5.67
CA TYR A 59 8.83 20.24 -5.49
C TYR A 59 8.44 19.48 -4.22
N ARG A 60 7.48 20.02 -3.46
CA ARG A 60 6.98 19.41 -2.21
C ARG A 60 5.46 19.53 -2.13
N LEU A 61 4.79 18.44 -1.75
CA LEU A 61 3.37 18.48 -1.43
C LEU A 61 3.16 19.14 -0.06
N GLU A 62 2.34 20.19 -0.05
CA GLU A 62 1.76 20.77 1.16
C GLU A 62 0.26 20.45 1.21
N PRO A 63 -0.18 19.50 2.05
CA PRO A 63 -1.58 19.08 2.07
C PRO A 63 -2.56 20.24 2.33
N GLU A 64 -2.28 21.04 3.36
CA GLU A 64 -3.11 22.18 3.75
C GLU A 64 -3.30 23.21 2.64
N LEU A 65 -2.37 23.31 1.68
CA LEU A 65 -2.45 24.26 0.56
C LEU A 65 -2.99 23.62 -0.73
N HIS A 66 -2.51 22.43 -1.06
CA HIS A 66 -2.71 21.82 -2.37
C HIS A 66 -3.96 20.96 -2.47
N GLU A 67 -4.47 20.42 -1.35
CA GLU A 67 -5.62 19.53 -1.38
C GLU A 67 -6.88 20.22 -1.87
N GLY A 68 -7.65 19.57 -2.74
CA GLY A 68 -8.94 20.08 -3.17
C GLY A 68 -9.62 19.20 -4.21
N LEU A 69 -10.82 19.60 -4.60
CA LEU A 69 -11.62 18.91 -5.61
C LEU A 69 -11.00 19.01 -7.00
N THR A 70 -11.01 17.90 -7.73
CA THR A 70 -10.58 17.80 -9.13
C THR A 70 -11.71 17.35 -10.05
N SER A 71 -11.44 17.29 -11.36
CA SER A 71 -12.34 16.63 -12.32
C SER A 71 -12.50 15.14 -12.00
N GLY A 72 -11.45 14.50 -11.46
CA GLY A 72 -11.47 13.10 -11.03
C GLY A 72 -12.53 12.82 -9.96
N ASP A 73 -12.71 13.72 -8.99
CA ASP A 73 -13.76 13.59 -7.98
C ASP A 73 -15.16 13.54 -8.61
N LYS A 74 -15.42 14.40 -9.61
CA LYS A 74 -16.69 14.46 -10.34
C LYS A 74 -16.92 13.25 -11.24
N ALA A 75 -15.85 12.70 -11.80
CA ALA A 75 -15.87 11.53 -12.66
C ALA A 75 -15.96 10.21 -11.87
N GLY A 76 -15.90 10.25 -10.53
CA GLY A 76 -15.89 9.04 -9.70
C GLY A 76 -14.57 8.27 -9.77
N GLN A 77 -13.46 8.96 -10.00
CA GLN A 77 -12.13 8.37 -9.94
C GLN A 77 -11.84 7.83 -8.53
N VAL A 78 -11.06 6.75 -8.47
CA VAL A 78 -10.66 6.07 -7.23
C VAL A 78 -9.16 6.21 -6.97
N TYR A 79 -8.37 6.43 -8.03
CA TYR A 79 -6.91 6.56 -7.92
C TYR A 79 -6.46 8.00 -7.69
N PHE A 80 -5.38 8.11 -6.91
CA PHE A 80 -4.73 9.37 -6.57
C PHE A 80 -3.80 9.84 -7.68
N CYS A 81 -3.56 11.15 -7.72
CA CYS A 81 -2.60 11.72 -8.65
C CYS A 81 -1.16 11.52 -8.12
N LEU A 82 -0.32 10.87 -8.91
CA LEU A 82 1.08 10.64 -8.56
C LEU A 82 1.93 11.92 -8.63
N TYR A 83 1.59 12.83 -9.54
CA TYR A 83 2.24 14.13 -9.62
C TYR A 83 1.83 15.05 -8.46
N PHE A 84 0.60 14.92 -7.98
CA PHE A 84 0.13 15.63 -6.79
C PHE A 84 0.91 15.21 -5.55
N SER A 85 1.12 13.90 -5.35
CA SER A 85 1.88 13.39 -4.20
C SER A 85 3.33 13.93 -4.19
N LYS A 86 3.92 14.13 -5.36
CA LYS A 86 5.27 14.72 -5.53
C LYS A 86 5.30 16.26 -5.53
N GLY A 87 4.14 16.93 -5.46
CA GLY A 87 4.08 18.39 -5.46
C GLY A 87 4.28 19.05 -6.83
N MET A 88 4.11 18.31 -7.94
CA MET A 88 4.45 18.75 -9.29
C MET A 88 3.30 18.66 -10.30
N CYS A 89 2.05 18.56 -9.85
CA CYS A 89 0.90 18.50 -10.75
C CYS A 89 0.57 19.88 -11.35
N CYS A 90 0.63 19.99 -12.68
CA CYS A 90 0.28 21.19 -13.44
C CYS A 90 -1.22 21.34 -13.73
N ARG A 91 -2.01 20.28 -13.56
CA ARG A 91 -3.44 20.29 -13.94
C ARG A 91 -4.36 20.91 -12.88
N GLY A 92 -3.95 20.90 -11.60
CA GLY A 92 -4.78 21.36 -10.48
C GLY A 92 -6.20 20.79 -10.53
N LYS A 93 -7.22 21.64 -10.45
CA LYS A 93 -8.64 21.27 -10.55
C LYS A 93 -9.03 20.47 -11.80
N LYS A 94 -8.27 20.58 -12.90
CA LYS A 94 -8.56 19.87 -14.16
C LYS A 94 -7.97 18.45 -14.20
N CYS A 95 -7.32 18.00 -13.12
CA CYS A 95 -6.74 16.66 -13.06
C CYS A 95 -7.84 15.58 -13.06
N ASP A 96 -7.61 14.48 -13.77
CA ASP A 96 -8.53 13.34 -13.81
C ASP A 96 -8.36 12.40 -12.61
N TYR A 97 -7.35 12.67 -11.77
CA TYR A 97 -7.02 11.92 -10.57
C TYR A 97 -7.30 12.74 -9.30
N LEU A 98 -7.39 12.07 -8.16
CA LEU A 98 -7.73 12.68 -6.88
C LEU A 98 -6.56 13.49 -6.30
N HIS A 99 -6.85 14.69 -5.76
CA HIS A 99 -5.89 15.59 -5.10
C HIS A 99 -6.24 15.81 -3.63
N HIS A 100 -6.27 14.73 -2.87
CA HIS A 100 -6.33 14.77 -1.41
C HIS A 100 -5.56 13.58 -0.85
N ILE A 101 -5.27 13.61 0.44
CA ILE A 101 -4.70 12.47 1.16
C ILE A 101 -5.74 11.35 1.22
N PRO A 102 -5.34 10.06 1.08
CA PRO A 102 -6.27 8.95 1.21
C PRO A 102 -6.99 8.94 2.57
N THR A 103 -8.32 9.04 2.53
CA THR A 103 -9.22 8.90 3.68
C THR A 103 -9.76 7.49 3.79
N GLU A 104 -10.41 7.14 4.92
CA GLU A 104 -10.96 5.80 5.15
C GLU A 104 -11.99 5.41 4.06
N ASP A 105 -12.81 6.35 3.60
CA ASP A 105 -13.79 6.12 2.52
C ASP A 105 -13.10 5.75 1.20
N ASP A 106 -11.98 6.42 0.87
CA ASP A 106 -11.21 6.13 -0.34
C ASP A 106 -10.56 4.77 -0.30
N ILE A 107 -10.06 4.39 0.88
CA ILE A 107 -9.43 3.08 1.11
C ILE A 107 -10.45 1.96 0.90
N VAL A 108 -11.69 2.15 1.36
CA VAL A 108 -12.78 1.20 1.10
C VAL A 108 -13.06 1.13 -0.41
N ARG A 109 -13.16 2.27 -1.09
CA ARG A 109 -13.37 2.30 -2.56
C ARG A 109 -12.24 1.62 -3.34
N LEU A 110 -10.98 1.82 -2.93
CA LEU A 110 -9.81 1.15 -3.51
C LEU A 110 -9.87 -0.37 -3.30
N SER A 111 -10.16 -0.80 -2.07
CA SER A 111 -10.19 -2.22 -1.69
C SER A 111 -11.30 -2.99 -2.42
N LEU A 112 -12.42 -2.32 -2.75
CA LEU A 112 -13.50 -2.89 -3.56
C LEU A 112 -13.11 -3.03 -5.03
N LYS A 113 -12.18 -2.22 -5.53
CA LYS A 113 -11.80 -2.19 -6.94
C LYS A 113 -10.75 -3.25 -7.27
N SER A 114 -9.62 -3.24 -6.57
CA SER A 114 -8.56 -4.22 -6.81
C SER A 114 -7.48 -4.20 -5.74
N ASP A 115 -7.09 -5.37 -5.26
CA ASP A 115 -5.94 -5.56 -4.36
C ASP A 115 -4.60 -5.65 -5.12
N VAL A 116 -4.60 -5.77 -6.46
CA VAL A 116 -3.37 -5.88 -7.27
C VAL A 116 -2.79 -4.53 -7.72
N LEU A 117 -3.56 -3.45 -7.57
CA LEU A 117 -3.13 -2.09 -7.91
C LEU A 117 -2.75 -1.33 -6.64
N ASP A 118 -1.85 -0.35 -6.78
CA ASP A 118 -1.59 0.64 -5.74
C ASP A 118 -2.62 1.78 -5.77
N CYS A 119 -2.55 2.69 -4.80
CA CYS A 119 -3.42 3.86 -4.73
C CYS A 119 -3.31 4.81 -5.95
N PHE A 120 -2.26 4.70 -6.77
CA PHE A 120 -2.07 5.47 -8.01
C PHE A 120 -2.55 4.73 -9.26
N GLY A 121 -3.04 3.50 -9.13
CA GLY A 121 -3.50 2.65 -10.24
C GLY A 121 -2.37 1.94 -10.98
N ARG A 122 -1.18 1.83 -10.38
CA ARG A 122 -0.05 1.06 -10.92
C ARG A 122 -0.12 -0.39 -10.44
N GLU A 123 0.31 -1.32 -11.27
CA GLU A 123 0.34 -2.74 -10.92
C GLU A 123 1.45 -3.05 -9.91
N LYS A 124 1.08 -3.76 -8.85
CA LYS A 124 2.03 -4.34 -7.88
C LYS A 124 2.62 -5.63 -8.46
N PHE A 125 3.85 -5.92 -8.07
CA PHE A 125 4.54 -7.15 -8.48
C PHE A 125 4.23 -8.31 -7.54
N ALA A 126 4.54 -9.55 -7.96
CA ALA A 126 4.40 -10.71 -7.08
C ALA A 126 5.40 -10.64 -5.93
N ASP A 127 6.67 -10.38 -6.24
CA ASP A 127 7.75 -10.31 -5.27
C ASP A 127 8.31 -8.87 -5.20
N TYR A 128 8.91 -8.52 -4.06
CA TYR A 128 9.58 -7.24 -3.91
C TYR A 128 10.87 -7.21 -4.75
N ARG A 129 11.28 -6.01 -5.16
CA ARG A 129 12.62 -5.79 -5.71
C ARG A 129 13.66 -6.03 -4.61
N GLU A 130 14.87 -6.44 -5.02
CA GLU A 130 16.00 -6.67 -4.10
C GLU A 130 16.31 -5.45 -3.21
N ASP A 131 16.13 -4.25 -3.76
CA ASP A 131 16.39 -3.00 -3.05
C ASP A 131 15.19 -2.52 -2.21
N MET A 132 14.10 -3.28 -2.12
CA MET A 132 12.82 -2.92 -1.49
C MET A 132 12.22 -1.60 -2.01
N GLY A 133 12.59 -1.17 -3.21
CA GLY A 133 12.03 -0.02 -3.90
C GLY A 133 10.74 -0.33 -4.67
N GLY A 134 10.33 0.61 -5.53
CA GLY A 134 9.21 0.39 -6.47
C GLY A 134 7.81 0.39 -5.85
N VAL A 135 6.85 -0.19 -6.57
CA VAL A 135 5.41 -0.14 -6.24
C VAL A 135 5.06 -1.05 -5.05
N GLY A 136 5.80 -2.14 -4.85
CA GLY A 136 5.57 -3.12 -3.79
C GLY A 136 4.99 -4.43 -4.32
N SER A 137 4.65 -5.32 -3.38
CA SER A 137 4.12 -6.66 -3.68
C SER A 137 2.62 -6.75 -3.38
N PHE A 138 1.86 -7.46 -4.22
CA PHE A 138 0.46 -7.79 -3.91
C PHE A 138 0.32 -9.01 -2.98
N ARG A 139 1.35 -9.85 -2.85
CA ARG A 139 1.33 -11.05 -1.98
C ARG A 139 1.31 -10.68 -0.50
N LYS A 140 1.92 -9.55 -0.15
CA LYS A 140 2.06 -9.10 1.24
C LYS A 140 1.60 -7.66 1.38
N LYS A 141 0.58 -7.43 2.21
CA LYS A 141 0.07 -6.10 2.57
C LYS A 141 1.04 -5.41 3.53
N ASN A 142 2.02 -4.70 2.97
CA ASN A 142 2.99 -3.94 3.75
C ASN A 142 2.48 -2.53 4.02
N ARG A 143 2.46 -2.15 5.30
CA ARG A 143 2.06 -0.82 5.78
C ARG A 143 3.23 -0.05 6.39
N THR A 144 4.43 -0.62 6.36
CA THR A 144 5.62 -0.08 7.02
C THR A 144 6.64 0.39 5.99
N LEU A 145 7.07 1.63 6.15
CA LEU A 145 8.10 2.25 5.33
C LEU A 145 9.43 2.32 6.09
N TYR A 146 10.51 1.99 5.39
CA TYR A 146 11.88 2.27 5.80
C TYR A 146 12.27 3.66 5.31
N ILE A 147 12.78 4.49 6.22
CA ILE A 147 13.27 5.84 5.96
C ILE A 147 14.76 5.85 6.26
N GLY A 148 15.57 6.10 5.24
CA GLY A 148 17.03 6.20 5.34
C GLY A 148 17.54 7.57 4.91
N GLY A 149 18.81 7.85 5.24
CA GLY A 149 19.44 9.13 4.86
C GLY A 149 18.92 10.33 5.65
N ILE A 150 18.46 10.11 6.89
CA ILE A 150 17.83 11.15 7.72
C ILE A 150 18.80 12.30 8.00
N ALA A 151 20.05 12.00 8.38
CA ALA A 151 21.08 13.03 8.60
C ALA A 151 21.30 13.93 7.35
N GLY A 152 21.39 13.33 6.16
CA GLY A 152 21.56 14.06 4.90
C GLY A 152 20.34 14.93 4.55
N ALA A 153 19.13 14.44 4.84
CA ALA A 153 17.89 15.18 4.63
C ALA A 153 17.67 16.32 5.64
N LEU A 154 18.46 16.37 6.70
CA LEU A 154 18.51 17.44 7.69
C LEU A 154 19.73 18.35 7.49
N ASN A 155 20.44 18.26 6.36
CA ASN A 155 21.68 18.99 6.10
C ASN A 155 22.71 18.82 7.23
N ASN A 156 22.81 17.59 7.79
CA ASN A 156 23.67 17.26 8.93
C ASN A 156 23.43 18.11 10.19
N LYS A 157 22.24 18.70 10.32
CA LYS A 157 21.81 19.42 11.52
C LYS A 157 21.81 18.48 12.72
N GLN A 158 22.50 18.91 13.78
CA GLN A 158 22.57 18.16 15.02
C GLN A 158 21.25 18.29 15.78
N LEU A 159 20.43 17.24 15.72
CA LEU A 159 19.16 17.13 16.44
C LEU A 159 19.21 15.91 17.36
N LYS A 160 18.55 16.02 18.51
CA LYS A 160 18.36 14.88 19.41
C LYS A 160 17.47 13.83 18.75
N SER A 161 17.66 12.56 19.09
CA SER A 161 16.88 11.44 18.55
C SER A 161 15.36 11.62 18.70
N SER A 162 14.90 12.20 19.82
CA SER A 162 13.49 12.53 20.04
C SER A 162 12.97 13.63 19.11
N GLN A 163 13.80 14.62 18.76
CA GLN A 163 13.43 15.70 17.84
C GLN A 163 13.32 15.19 16.41
N ILE A 164 14.23 14.28 16.00
CA ILE A 164 14.18 13.61 14.70
C ILE A 164 12.89 12.77 14.60
N GLU A 165 12.59 11.96 15.62
CA GLU A 165 11.36 11.17 15.62
C GLU A 165 10.11 12.04 15.53
N ASN A 166 10.05 13.14 16.30
CA ASN A 166 8.94 14.08 16.25
C ASN A 166 8.81 14.77 14.89
N ARG A 167 9.93 15.10 14.23
CA ARG A 167 9.93 15.66 12.87
C ARG A 167 9.36 14.66 11.87
N ILE A 168 9.81 13.40 11.93
CA ILE A 168 9.30 12.34 11.06
C ILE A 168 7.81 12.13 11.32
N ARG A 169 7.39 12.04 12.59
CA ARG A 169 5.97 11.91 12.96
C ARG A 169 5.13 13.09 12.47
N PHE A 170 5.64 14.31 12.55
CA PHE A 170 4.96 15.50 12.04
C PHE A 170 4.78 15.45 10.53
N VAL A 171 5.84 15.16 9.76
CA VAL A 171 5.79 15.18 8.29
C VAL A 171 4.96 14.00 7.75
N PHE A 172 5.19 12.78 8.27
CA PHE A 172 4.45 11.59 7.83
C PHE A 172 3.02 11.56 8.36
N GLY A 173 2.76 12.15 9.53
CA GLY A 173 1.42 12.29 10.10
C GLY A 173 0.52 13.21 9.26
N LYS A 174 1.10 14.16 8.53
CA LYS A 174 0.36 14.95 7.54
C LYS A 174 -0.10 14.14 6.33
N LEU A 175 0.40 12.93 6.08
CA LEU A 175 0.10 12.14 4.87
C LEU A 175 -0.84 10.95 5.15
N GLY A 176 -1.31 10.81 6.39
CA GLY A 176 -2.26 9.78 6.79
C GLY A 176 -2.15 9.37 8.25
N ALA A 177 -3.04 8.48 8.67
CA ALA A 177 -3.05 7.95 10.03
C ALA A 177 -1.84 7.03 10.29
N VAL A 178 -0.87 7.54 11.05
CA VAL A 178 0.33 6.79 11.46
C VAL A 178 0.04 6.01 12.73
N GLU A 179 0.32 4.71 12.72
CA GLU A 179 0.20 3.83 13.88
C GLU A 179 1.43 3.94 14.78
N ARG A 180 2.63 3.84 14.18
CA ARG A 180 3.89 3.84 14.92
C ARG A 180 5.01 4.48 14.11
N VAL A 181 5.81 5.29 14.79
CA VAL A 181 7.12 5.76 14.30
C VAL A 181 8.18 5.22 15.24
N ARG A 182 9.28 4.71 14.69
CA ARG A 182 10.46 4.30 15.45
C ARG A 182 11.70 4.79 14.75
N TYR A 183 12.46 5.67 15.42
CA TYR A 183 13.79 6.07 14.96
C TYR A 183 14.87 5.16 15.60
N VAL A 184 15.87 4.78 14.80
CA VAL A 184 17.02 3.97 15.21
C VAL A 184 18.29 4.74 14.92
N GLU A 185 18.79 5.42 15.94
CA GLU A 185 19.95 6.33 15.86
C GLU A 185 21.20 5.62 15.32
N ALA A 186 21.51 4.42 15.81
CA ALA A 186 22.69 3.64 15.41
C ALA A 186 22.75 3.33 13.89
N LYS A 187 21.60 3.27 13.22
CA LYS A 187 21.51 3.00 11.78
C LYS A 187 21.09 4.21 10.96
N ASN A 188 20.88 5.37 11.61
CA ASN A 188 20.36 6.59 11.00
C ASN A 188 19.14 6.32 10.11
N CYS A 189 18.22 5.49 10.62
CA CYS A 189 17.02 5.08 9.91
C CYS A 189 15.79 5.13 10.79
N ALA A 190 14.62 5.26 10.18
CA ALA A 190 13.34 5.20 10.87
C ALA A 190 12.39 4.24 10.17
N PHE A 191 11.44 3.74 10.94
CA PHE A 191 10.34 2.91 10.47
C PHE A 191 9.03 3.61 10.77
N VAL A 192 8.20 3.81 9.76
CA VAL A 192 6.87 4.42 9.88
C VAL A 192 5.83 3.40 9.44
N LYS A 193 5.00 2.95 10.36
CA LYS A 193 3.86 2.06 10.11
C LYS A 193 2.59 2.90 10.04
N TYR A 194 1.88 2.81 8.91
CA TYR A 194 0.57 3.42 8.73
C TYR A 194 -0.55 2.45 9.11
N LYS A 195 -1.72 3.02 9.44
CA LYS A 195 -2.95 2.23 9.66
C LYS A 195 -3.37 1.49 8.39
N HIS A 196 -3.26 2.15 7.24
CA HIS A 196 -3.68 1.61 5.94
C HIS A 196 -2.55 1.59 4.91
N GLN A 197 -2.58 0.58 4.02
CA GLN A 197 -1.58 0.42 2.95
C GLN A 197 -1.59 1.59 1.97
N ALA A 198 -2.76 2.12 1.60
CA ALA A 198 -2.85 3.24 0.66
C ALA A 198 -2.10 4.49 1.16
N ASN A 199 -2.15 4.80 2.46
CA ASN A 199 -1.37 5.91 3.02
C ASN A 199 0.15 5.63 2.96
N ALA A 200 0.58 4.38 3.15
CA ALA A 200 1.99 4.02 3.01
C ALA A 200 2.48 4.16 1.57
N GLU A 201 1.70 3.67 0.59
CA GLU A 201 1.99 3.82 -0.85
C GLU A 201 2.07 5.30 -1.24
N PHE A 202 1.08 6.10 -0.81
CA PHE A 202 1.03 7.53 -1.07
C PHE A 202 2.23 8.27 -0.46
N SER A 203 2.53 7.99 0.81
CA SER A 203 3.60 8.63 1.56
C SER A 203 4.99 8.26 1.04
N LYS A 204 5.16 7.02 0.56
CA LYS A 204 6.40 6.59 -0.09
C LYS A 204 6.71 7.48 -1.29
N GLU A 205 5.75 7.69 -2.18
CA GLU A 205 5.96 8.50 -3.39
C GLU A 205 6.12 9.99 -3.09
N ALA A 206 5.42 10.49 -2.07
CA ALA A 206 5.48 11.89 -1.65
C ALA A 206 6.81 12.25 -0.97
N MET A 207 7.33 11.37 -0.10
CA MET A 207 8.50 11.64 0.73
C MET A 207 9.83 11.17 0.12
N SER A 208 9.81 10.46 -1.01
CA SER A 208 11.02 10.09 -1.74
C SER A 208 11.77 11.34 -2.20
N ASN A 209 13.08 11.39 -1.96
CA ASN A 209 13.95 12.51 -2.30
C ASN A 209 13.56 13.85 -1.64
N GLN A 210 12.79 13.86 -0.56
CA GLN A 210 12.44 15.09 0.16
C GLN A 210 13.46 15.45 1.24
N THR A 211 13.40 16.70 1.72
CA THR A 211 14.10 17.16 2.92
C THR A 211 13.21 17.00 4.17
N LEU A 212 13.84 16.82 5.34
CA LEU A 212 13.16 16.88 6.66
C LEU A 212 13.23 18.25 7.32
N LEU A 213 13.88 19.23 6.67
CA LEU A 213 13.82 20.61 7.10
C LEU A 213 12.38 21.13 7.01
N ILE A 214 12.05 22.06 7.91
CA ILE A 214 10.79 22.80 7.91
C ILE A 214 11.08 24.28 7.66
N ASN A 215 10.06 25.02 7.24
CA ASN A 215 10.18 26.45 6.89
C ASN A 215 10.72 27.31 8.05
N SER A 216 10.59 26.86 9.31
CA SER A 216 11.12 27.55 10.49
C SER A 216 12.61 27.30 10.77
N ASP A 217 13.24 26.36 10.06
CA ASP A 217 14.67 26.08 10.22
C ASP A 217 15.51 27.14 9.48
N LYS A 218 16.65 27.52 10.07
CA LYS A 218 17.58 28.49 9.44
C LYS A 218 18.14 27.95 8.13
N GLU A 219 18.37 26.64 8.08
CA GLU A 219 18.94 25.91 6.95
C GLU A 219 17.92 25.69 5.81
N TRP A 220 16.68 26.19 5.94
CA TRP A 220 15.62 25.98 4.94
C TRP A 220 15.96 26.53 3.55
N ALA A 221 16.72 27.63 3.49
CA ALA A 221 17.16 28.23 2.23
C ALA A 221 18.09 27.29 1.45
N GLU A 222 18.96 26.58 2.17
CA GLU A 222 19.99 25.67 1.63
C GLU A 222 19.52 24.22 1.56
N ARG A 223 18.20 23.97 1.68
CA ARG A 223 17.63 22.61 1.70
C ARG A 223 17.94 21.78 0.45
N SER A 224 18.23 22.43 -0.67
CA SER A 224 18.59 21.78 -1.93
C SER A 224 20.00 21.19 -1.94
N GLU A 225 20.88 21.67 -1.07
CA GLU A 225 22.28 21.22 -0.95
C GLU A 225 22.41 19.94 -0.13
N GLY A 226 21.38 19.59 0.63
CA GLY A 226 21.32 18.34 1.38
C GLY A 226 21.14 17.11 0.48
N SER A 227 21.01 15.94 1.13
CA SER A 227 20.67 14.70 0.43
C SER A 227 19.22 14.30 0.68
N GLY A 228 18.50 13.95 -0.38
CA GLY A 228 17.11 13.54 -0.28
C GLY A 228 16.91 12.25 0.53
N LEU A 229 15.77 12.19 1.23
CA LEU A 229 15.34 10.99 1.96
C LEU A 229 15.23 9.78 1.05
N LEU A 230 15.67 8.64 1.57
CA LEU A 230 15.42 7.33 0.98
C LEU A 230 14.16 6.73 1.60
N VAL A 231 13.10 6.54 0.82
CA VAL A 231 11.88 5.91 1.31
C VAL A 231 11.63 4.61 0.54
N LYS A 232 11.63 3.50 1.27
CA LYS A 232 11.53 2.14 0.73
C LYS A 232 10.52 1.33 1.52
N TRP A 233 10.11 0.19 0.98
CA TRP A 233 9.33 -0.78 1.75
C TRP A 233 10.20 -1.37 2.87
N ALA A 234 9.63 -1.48 4.07
CA ALA A 234 10.34 -2.12 5.17
C ALA A 234 10.32 -3.64 5.04
N ASN A 235 11.41 -4.27 5.45
CA ASN A 235 11.45 -5.70 5.73
C ASN A 235 10.73 -5.98 7.07
N ASP A 236 10.51 -7.26 7.34
CA ASP A 236 9.96 -7.71 8.62
C ASP A 236 10.83 -7.27 9.79
N ASP A 237 10.17 -6.86 10.88
CA ASP A 237 10.86 -6.45 12.10
C ASP A 237 11.51 -7.70 12.72
N PRO A 238 12.84 -7.72 12.93
CA PRO A 238 13.51 -8.86 13.55
C PRO A 238 13.18 -8.99 15.05
N ASN A 239 12.56 -7.98 15.68
CA ASN A 239 12.18 -8.06 17.09
C ASN A 239 11.04 -9.09 17.27
N PRO A 240 11.23 -10.14 18.11
CA PRO A 240 10.21 -11.16 18.35
C PRO A 240 8.90 -10.58 18.93
N GLU A 241 8.96 -9.48 19.69
CA GLU A 241 7.74 -8.83 20.18
C GLU A 241 6.95 -8.12 19.09
N ALA A 242 7.64 -7.56 18.08
CA ALA A 242 6.98 -6.95 16.94
C ALA A 242 6.31 -8.02 16.07
N GLN A 243 7.00 -9.15 15.84
CA GLN A 243 6.44 -10.29 15.11
C GLN A 243 5.22 -10.89 15.82
N ARG A 244 5.28 -11.04 17.15
CA ARG A 244 4.14 -11.51 17.94
C ARG A 244 2.93 -10.59 17.79
N ARG A 245 3.14 -9.26 17.88
CA ARG A 245 2.06 -8.29 17.71
C ARG A 245 1.46 -8.31 16.31
N GLU A 246 2.29 -8.39 15.28
CA GLU A 246 1.82 -8.48 13.90
C GLU A 246 1.04 -9.77 13.66
N LYS A 247 1.48 -10.90 14.24
CA LYS A 247 0.74 -12.16 14.18
C LYS A 247 -0.62 -12.08 14.88
N ILE A 248 -0.68 -11.46 16.06
CA ILE A 248 -1.95 -11.23 16.79
C ILE A 248 -2.89 -10.35 15.96
N GLU A 249 -2.38 -9.25 15.39
CA GLU A 249 -3.18 -8.36 14.53
C GLU A 249 -3.73 -9.09 13.30
N GLN A 250 -2.90 -9.93 12.65
CA GLN A 250 -3.32 -10.77 11.53
C GLN A 250 -4.38 -11.81 11.94
N GLU A 251 -4.21 -12.44 13.11
CA GLU A 251 -5.19 -13.37 13.67
C GLU A 251 -6.53 -12.67 13.93
N GLU A 252 -6.53 -11.48 14.54
CA GLU A 252 -7.72 -10.66 14.77
C GLU A 252 -8.43 -10.25 13.48
N GLU A 253 -7.68 -9.75 12.49
CA GLU A 253 -8.21 -9.42 11.16
C GLU A 253 -8.84 -10.66 10.49
N SER A 254 -8.18 -11.81 10.57
CA SER A 254 -8.68 -13.06 9.98
C SER A 254 -9.98 -13.53 10.65
N LEU A 255 -10.07 -13.41 11.97
CA LEU A 255 -11.28 -13.73 12.74
C LEU A 255 -12.42 -12.79 12.36
N GLN A 256 -12.15 -11.49 12.21
CA GLN A 256 -13.16 -10.52 11.81
C GLN A 256 -13.71 -10.81 10.40
N VAL A 257 -12.85 -11.18 9.46
CA VAL A 257 -13.28 -11.62 8.12
C VAL A 257 -14.13 -12.88 8.22
N MET A 258 -13.73 -13.87 9.02
CA MET A 258 -14.48 -15.11 9.23
C MET A 258 -15.89 -14.82 9.78
N LEU A 259 -16.00 -13.96 10.78
CA LEU A 259 -17.29 -13.53 11.34
C LEU A 259 -18.17 -12.82 10.31
N ASN A 260 -17.58 -11.96 9.47
CA ASN A 260 -18.31 -11.27 8.41
C ASN A 260 -18.83 -12.24 7.34
N LEU A 261 -18.04 -13.25 6.99
CA LEU A 261 -18.45 -14.31 6.05
C LEU A 261 -19.60 -15.16 6.62
N LEU A 262 -19.54 -15.53 7.90
CA LEU A 262 -20.63 -16.26 8.58
C LEU A 262 -21.92 -15.43 8.67
N LYS A 263 -21.83 -14.14 9.00
CA LYS A 263 -22.99 -13.24 9.00
C LYS A 263 -23.61 -13.11 7.60
N LYS A 264 -22.78 -13.06 6.56
CA LYS A 264 -23.25 -13.01 5.17
C LYS A 264 -23.93 -14.32 4.76
N SER A 265 -23.37 -15.48 5.11
CA SER A 265 -23.97 -16.78 4.81
C SER A 265 -25.30 -16.99 5.54
N GLN A 266 -25.40 -16.57 6.82
CA GLN A 266 -26.64 -16.67 7.58
C GLN A 266 -27.76 -15.81 6.98
N LYS A 267 -27.44 -14.58 6.51
CA LYS A 267 -28.40 -13.74 5.78
C LYS A 267 -28.87 -14.35 4.46
N VAL A 268 -28.01 -15.07 3.75
CA VAL A 268 -28.39 -15.79 2.52
C VAL A 268 -29.35 -16.94 2.83
N ILE A 269 -29.10 -17.69 3.91
CA ILE A 269 -29.98 -18.78 4.35
C ILE A 269 -31.36 -18.24 4.77
N THR A 270 -31.42 -17.17 5.56
CA THR A 270 -32.70 -16.58 6.01
C THR A 270 -33.42 -15.78 4.92
N GLY A 271 -32.70 -15.23 3.94
CA GLY A 271 -33.28 -14.59 2.74
C GLY A 271 -33.88 -15.60 1.75
N SER A 272 -33.32 -16.82 1.67
CA SER A 272 -33.83 -17.87 0.78
C SER A 272 -35.07 -18.58 1.33
N THR A 273 -35.32 -18.57 2.65
CA THR A 273 -36.51 -19.21 3.26
C THR A 273 -37.81 -18.42 3.07
N ASN A 274 -37.74 -17.17 2.59
CA ASN A 274 -38.94 -16.35 2.33
C ASN A 274 -39.44 -16.44 0.86
N ALA A 275 -38.79 -17.23 0.00
CA ALA A 275 -39.23 -17.45 -1.39
C ALA A 275 -40.07 -18.74 -1.60
N THR A 276 -40.29 -19.54 -0.56
CA THR A 276 -41.15 -20.74 -0.60
C THR A 276 -41.99 -20.84 0.67
N ALA A 277 -42.87 -19.86 0.90
CA ALA A 277 -43.94 -19.97 1.89
C ALA A 277 -45.19 -20.54 1.19
N GLY A 278 -45.25 -21.87 1.12
CA GLY A 278 -46.39 -22.59 0.59
C GLY A 278 -46.15 -24.09 0.64
N ILE A 279 -46.19 -24.67 1.84
CA ILE A 279 -46.82 -25.96 2.18
C ILE A 279 -46.72 -26.18 3.70
N SER A 280 -47.80 -26.74 4.22
CA SER A 280 -48.30 -26.86 5.58
C SER A 280 -47.48 -27.70 6.57
N SER A 281 -47.54 -27.25 7.83
CA SER A 281 -47.67 -28.02 9.09
C SER A 281 -46.81 -29.26 9.34
N LEU A 282 -46.04 -29.24 10.44
CA LEU A 282 -46.08 -30.29 11.49
C LEU A 282 -45.13 -29.94 12.65
N GLY A 283 -45.67 -29.97 13.88
CA GLY A 283 -44.93 -30.34 15.09
C GLY A 283 -44.25 -29.23 15.91
N LYS A 284 -45.02 -28.61 16.83
CA LYS A 284 -44.44 -28.08 18.08
C LYS A 284 -43.86 -29.24 18.89
N LYS A 285 -42.55 -29.26 19.14
CA LYS A 285 -41.96 -29.90 20.33
C LYS A 285 -40.93 -28.97 20.97
N ARG A 286 -41.16 -28.77 22.27
CA ARG A 286 -40.45 -27.93 23.25
C ARG A 286 -39.44 -28.82 23.98
N LEU A 287 -38.18 -28.40 24.16
CA LEU A 287 -37.18 -28.95 25.11
C LEU A 287 -35.87 -28.17 24.89
N LEU A 288 -35.03 -27.75 25.84
CA LEU A 288 -35.02 -27.50 27.29
C LEU A 288 -33.69 -26.76 27.55
N GLU A 289 -33.59 -26.02 28.66
CA GLU A 289 -32.41 -25.28 29.11
C GLU A 289 -31.15 -26.15 29.39
N PRO A 290 -29.94 -25.54 29.49
CA PRO A 290 -28.68 -26.28 29.57
C PRO A 290 -28.35 -26.70 31.00
N SER A 291 -27.93 -27.96 31.19
CA SER A 291 -27.32 -28.43 32.44
C SER A 291 -25.79 -28.46 32.33
N GLU A 292 -25.12 -27.81 33.27
CA GLU A 292 -23.69 -27.91 33.52
C GLU A 292 -23.32 -29.31 34.03
N ALA A 293 -22.36 -29.96 33.38
CA ALA A 293 -21.47 -30.95 33.99
C ALA A 293 -20.18 -31.07 33.15
N VAL A 294 -19.06 -30.96 33.85
CA VAL A 294 -17.67 -30.89 33.39
C VAL A 294 -17.11 -32.29 33.12
N LEU A 295 -16.34 -32.48 32.04
CA LEU A 295 -14.97 -33.05 31.99
C LEU A 295 -14.59 -33.59 30.57
N GLU A 296 -13.44 -33.10 30.10
CA GLU A 296 -12.40 -33.78 29.30
C GLU A 296 -12.80 -34.79 28.21
N ASN A 297 -12.64 -34.40 26.94
CA ASN A 297 -11.63 -35.03 26.06
C ASN A 297 -11.53 -34.35 24.70
N GLN A 298 -10.31 -33.94 24.36
CA GLN A 298 -9.92 -33.58 23.00
C GLN A 298 -10.13 -34.78 22.08
N THR A 299 -11.11 -34.72 21.17
CA THR A 299 -11.14 -35.64 20.03
C THR A 299 -11.43 -34.89 18.74
N SER A 300 -10.43 -34.95 17.88
CA SER A 300 -10.34 -34.40 16.54
C SER A 300 -11.57 -34.64 15.66
N ILE A 301 -11.98 -33.58 14.94
CA ILE A 301 -13.05 -33.51 13.94
C ILE A 301 -12.82 -34.47 12.74
N PHE A 302 -11.67 -35.14 12.66
CA PHE A 302 -11.26 -35.94 11.50
C PHE A 302 -11.59 -37.43 11.56
N ARG A 303 -12.25 -37.92 12.61
CA ARG A 303 -12.51 -39.37 12.75
C ARG A 303 -13.72 -39.89 11.95
N SER A 304 -14.51 -39.02 11.34
CA SER A 304 -15.73 -39.39 10.61
C SER A 304 -15.56 -39.60 9.10
N ILE A 305 -14.33 -39.63 8.58
CA ILE A 305 -14.09 -39.96 7.17
C ILE A 305 -13.93 -41.48 7.03
N PRO A 306 -14.83 -42.18 6.32
CA PRO A 306 -14.70 -43.61 6.11
C PRO A 306 -13.44 -43.93 5.28
N VAL A 307 -12.69 -44.97 5.67
CA VAL A 307 -11.43 -45.40 5.03
C VAL A 307 -11.58 -45.67 3.52
N SER A 308 -12.80 -46.01 3.08
CA SER A 308 -13.14 -46.17 1.66
C SER A 308 -13.05 -44.88 0.84
N ALA A 309 -13.27 -43.71 1.45
CA ALA A 309 -13.14 -42.40 0.81
C ALA A 309 -11.67 -41.98 0.65
N LEU A 310 -10.82 -42.30 1.63
CA LEU A 310 -9.37 -42.07 1.57
C LEU A 310 -8.69 -42.93 0.49
N ASN A 311 -9.13 -44.18 0.30
CA ASN A 311 -8.60 -45.06 -0.74
C ASN A 311 -8.99 -44.63 -2.16
N LYS A 312 -10.16 -43.98 -2.34
CA LYS A 312 -10.55 -43.38 -3.63
C LYS A 312 -9.68 -42.16 -3.99
N LEU A 313 -9.27 -41.36 -3.01
CA LEU A 313 -8.37 -40.21 -3.22
C LEU A 313 -6.93 -40.64 -3.56
N LYS A 314 -6.44 -41.76 -3.01
CA LYS A 314 -5.12 -42.32 -3.38
C LYS A 314 -5.09 -42.90 -4.80
N LYS A 315 -6.15 -43.59 -5.25
CA LYS A 315 -6.21 -44.11 -6.63
C LYS A 315 -6.25 -43.01 -7.69
N ARG A 316 -6.93 -41.90 -7.40
CA ARG A 316 -7.02 -40.76 -8.33
C ARG A 316 -5.70 -39.98 -8.50
N LYS A 317 -4.70 -40.23 -7.64
CA LYS A 317 -3.34 -39.65 -7.75
C LYS A 317 -2.36 -40.55 -8.52
N GLN A 318 -2.64 -41.86 -8.64
CA GLN A 318 -1.78 -42.81 -9.37
C GLN A 318 -2.09 -42.88 -10.87
N GLU A 319 -3.32 -42.58 -11.30
CA GLU A 319 -3.69 -42.64 -12.73
C GLU A 319 -3.15 -41.46 -13.56
N ASN A 320 -2.66 -40.38 -12.93
CA ASN A 320 -2.23 -39.17 -13.64
C ASN A 320 -0.70 -38.95 -13.68
N THR A 321 0.12 -39.93 -13.28
CA THR A 321 1.59 -39.79 -13.29
C THR A 321 2.32 -40.65 -14.32
N ASN A 322 1.63 -41.37 -15.22
CA ASN A 322 2.25 -42.27 -16.19
C ASN A 322 2.04 -41.90 -17.66
N THR A 323 2.13 -40.61 -18.01
CA THR A 323 2.28 -40.18 -19.41
C THR A 323 3.28 -39.03 -19.51
N LEU A 324 4.56 -39.38 -19.52
CA LEU A 324 5.64 -38.53 -20.03
C LEU A 324 5.96 -39.01 -21.46
N PRO A 325 5.83 -38.18 -22.51
CA PRO A 325 6.35 -38.52 -23.83
C PRO A 325 7.89 -38.41 -23.82
N GLN A 326 8.53 -39.43 -24.39
CA GLN A 326 9.97 -39.51 -24.58
C GLN A 326 10.48 -38.42 -25.53
N LYS A 327 11.71 -37.95 -25.26
CA LYS A 327 12.51 -37.07 -26.14
C LYS A 327 12.73 -37.75 -27.50
N GLU A 328 12.15 -37.18 -28.55
CA GLU A 328 12.66 -37.35 -29.91
C GLU A 328 13.44 -36.11 -30.35
N ARG A 329 14.56 -36.36 -30.99
CA ARG A 329 15.57 -35.42 -31.45
C ARG A 329 15.23 -35.02 -32.89
N VAL A 330 14.77 -33.78 -33.13
CA VAL A 330 14.66 -33.23 -34.50
C VAL A 330 15.13 -31.77 -34.54
N GLN A 331 16.27 -31.64 -35.22
CA GLN A 331 16.78 -30.60 -36.13
C GLN A 331 16.22 -29.15 -36.08
N ASN A 332 17.20 -28.23 -36.09
CA ASN A 332 17.14 -26.80 -36.40
C ASN A 332 16.02 -26.38 -37.36
N LEU A 333 15.13 -25.50 -36.90
CA LEU A 333 14.47 -24.52 -37.75
C LEU A 333 14.52 -23.13 -37.11
N SER A 334 14.86 -22.18 -37.97
CA SER A 334 15.19 -20.77 -37.78
C SER A 334 14.11 -19.94 -37.08
N SER A 335 14.57 -19.04 -36.22
CA SER A 335 13.83 -17.89 -35.68
C SER A 335 13.31 -17.01 -36.82
N LEU A 336 12.01 -16.80 -36.87
CA LEU A 336 11.40 -15.75 -37.68
C LEU A 336 11.25 -14.51 -36.80
N VAL A 337 11.85 -13.42 -37.29
CA VAL A 337 11.72 -12.00 -36.92
C VAL A 337 13.03 -11.39 -36.40
N ASP A 338 13.78 -10.89 -37.38
CA ASP A 338 14.98 -10.07 -37.31
C ASP A 338 14.69 -8.68 -36.72
N TYR A 339 15.55 -8.23 -35.81
CA TYR A 339 15.70 -6.83 -35.44
C TYR A 339 17.04 -6.34 -36.00
N PRO A 340 17.08 -5.28 -36.83
CA PRO A 340 18.34 -4.72 -37.28
C PRO A 340 18.99 -3.92 -36.14
N SER A 341 20.12 -4.44 -35.66
CA SER A 341 21.09 -3.71 -34.86
C SER A 341 21.73 -2.63 -35.75
N SER A 342 21.61 -1.36 -35.35
CA SER A 342 22.41 -0.28 -35.93
C SER A 342 23.53 0.05 -34.94
N GLU A 343 24.74 -0.32 -35.33
CA GLU A 343 25.97 0.36 -34.92
C GLU A 343 26.28 1.39 -36.01
N GLU A 344 26.33 2.67 -35.65
CA GLU A 344 27.22 3.71 -36.19
C GLU A 344 26.97 5.04 -35.43
N ASP A 345 28.08 5.62 -34.95
CA ASP A 345 28.34 6.94 -34.34
C ASP A 345 27.88 7.29 -32.90
#